data_AF-A0A0Q7GQI2-F1
#
_entry.id   AF-A0A0Q7GQI2-F1
#
_cell.length_a   1.000
_cell.length_b   1.000
_cell.length_c   1.000
_cell.angle_alpha   90.00
_cell.angle_beta   90.00
_cell.angle_gamma   90.00
#
_symmetry.space_group_name_H-M   'P 1'
#
loop_
_entity.id
_entity.type
_entity.pdbx_description
1 polymer ?
#
loop_
_entity_poly.entity_id
_entity_poly.type
_entity_poly.pdbx_seq_one_letter_code
_entity_poly.pdbx_strand_id
1 'polypeptide(L)' 'MVVSISKSYIFVTGTTNINSIPPTYPGHTLSMRFAAALTVVDDGGNLRLNGNLVTATNTMLTLVCEANGDWREIARCQT' A
#
# COMPACT_ATOMS: atom_id res chain seq x y z
N MET A 1 19.87 20.46 -4.08
CA MET A 1 19.01 19.26 -4.12
C MET A 1 18.49 19.01 -2.72
N VAL A 2 17.21 19.28 -2.48
CA VAL A 2 16.57 18.97 -1.20
C VAL A 2 16.03 17.55 -1.32
N VAL A 3 16.52 16.64 -0.49
CA VAL A 3 15.94 15.30 -0.36
C VAL A 3 14.84 15.42 0.69
N SER A 4 13.61 15.59 0.25
CA SER A 4 12.45 15.53 1.14
C SER A 4 12.10 14.07 1.42
N ILE A 5 12.00 13.72 2.70
CA ILE A 5 11.65 12.36 3.16
C ILE A 5 10.17 12.38 3.55
N SER A 6 9.31 11.69 2.80
CA SER A 6 7.85 11.68 2.99
C SER A 6 7.26 10.26 3.12
N LYS A 7 8.01 9.31 3.70
CA LYS A 7 7.53 7.92 3.83
C LYS A 7 6.87 7.67 5.18
N SER A 8 5.57 7.38 5.16
CA SER A 8 4.85 6.80 6.30
C SER A 8 5.07 5.28 6.30
N TYR A 9 5.50 4.71 7.43
CA TYR A 9 5.63 3.27 7.63
C TYR A 9 4.51 2.75 8.55
N ILE A 10 3.80 1.71 8.12
CA ILE A 10 2.74 1.08 8.93
C ILE A 10 3.01 -0.43 9.05
N PHE A 11 2.89 -0.93 10.28
CA PHE A 11 2.86 -2.37 10.54
C PHE A 11 1.41 -2.85 10.63
N VAL A 12 1.00 -3.70 9.68
CA VAL A 12 -0.37 -4.19 9.53
C VAL A 12 -0.50 -5.54 10.24
N THR A 13 -1.28 -5.58 11.32
CA THR A 13 -1.46 -6.78 12.16
C THR A 13 -2.80 -7.48 11.99
N GLY A 14 -3.76 -6.87 11.29
CA GLY A 14 -5.07 -7.47 11.01
C GLY A 14 -5.03 -8.50 9.89
N THR A 15 -6.12 -9.25 9.75
CA THR A 15 -6.34 -10.24 8.68
C THR A 15 -7.48 -9.88 7.73
N THR A 16 -8.18 -8.79 8.00
CA THR A 16 -9.24 -8.27 7.14
C THR A 16 -8.66 -7.77 5.82
N ASN A 17 -9.32 -8.11 4.71
CA ASN A 17 -8.93 -7.62 3.40
C ASN A 17 -8.94 -6.08 3.35
N ILE A 18 -7.98 -5.52 2.62
CA ILE A 18 -7.86 -4.09 2.36
C ILE A 18 -8.32 -3.85 0.93
N ASN A 19 -9.45 -3.15 0.76
CA ASN A 19 -10.03 -2.83 -0.55
C ASN A 19 -9.98 -1.32 -0.86
N SER A 20 -9.62 -0.50 0.13
CA SER A 20 -9.45 0.94 0.01
C SER A 20 -8.58 1.49 1.13
N ILE A 21 -7.91 2.60 0.87
CA ILE A 21 -7.15 3.37 1.87
C ILE A 21 -7.53 4.83 1.67
N PRO A 22 -8.03 5.56 2.69
CA PRO A 22 -8.38 6.97 2.53
C PRO A 22 -7.23 7.76 1.87
N PRO A 23 -7.51 8.56 0.82
CA PRO A 23 -6.48 9.37 0.18
C PRO A 23 -5.98 10.45 1.14
N THR A 24 -4.73 10.88 0.95
CA THR A 24 -4.13 11.94 1.77
C THR A 24 -3.78 13.17 0.94
N TYR A 25 -2.65 13.14 0.24
CA TYR A 25 -2.16 14.21 -0.62
C TYR A 25 -1.29 13.60 -1.71
N PRO A 26 -1.25 14.22 -2.91
CA PRO A 26 -0.51 13.67 -4.04
C PRO A 26 0.99 13.56 -3.74
N GLY A 27 1.60 12.43 -4.10
CA GLY A 27 3.01 12.12 -3.84
C GLY A 27 3.29 11.55 -2.44
N HIS A 28 2.29 11.43 -1.57
CA HIS A 28 2.46 10.73 -0.29
C HIS A 28 2.83 9.27 -0.56
N THR A 29 3.95 8.81 0.00
CA THR A 29 4.39 7.43 -0.10
C THR A 29 4.09 6.68 1.20
N LEU A 30 3.37 5.56 1.08
CA LEU A 30 3.00 4.68 2.18
C LEU A 30 3.70 3.33 2.01
N SER A 31 4.55 2.96 2.97
CA SER A 31 5.15 1.63 3.06
C SER A 31 4.48 0.82 4.15
N MET A 32 4.03 -0.38 3.82
CA MET A 32 3.35 -1.30 4.73
C MET A 32 4.14 -2.60 4.87
N ARG A 33 4.23 -3.12 6.09
CA ARG A 33 4.69 -4.49 6.37
C ARG A 33 3.55 -5.29 7.01
N PHE A 34 3.30 -6.49 6.51
CA PHE A 34 2.21 -7.33 6.99
C PHE A 34 2.71 -8.37 8.00
N ALA A 35 1.96 -8.55 9.08
CA ALA A 35 2.24 -9.54 10.12
C ALA A 35 1.72 -10.93 9.78
N ALA A 36 0.69 -11.01 8.93
CA ALA A 36 -0.05 -12.21 8.62
C ALA A 36 -0.67 -12.14 7.21
N ALA A 37 -1.39 -13.19 6.84
CA ALA A 37 -2.12 -13.27 5.59
C ALA A 37 -3.40 -12.41 5.61
N LEU A 38 -3.53 -11.58 4.59
CA LEU A 38 -4.74 -10.87 4.16
C LEU A 38 -4.66 -10.66 2.65
N THR A 39 -5.74 -10.20 2.03
CA THR A 39 -5.71 -9.77 0.63
C THR A 39 -5.80 -8.26 0.54
N VAL A 40 -4.83 -7.62 -0.11
CA VAL A 40 -4.98 -6.25 -0.63
C VAL A 40 -5.59 -6.39 -2.02
N VAL A 41 -6.79 -5.87 -2.20
CA VAL A 41 -7.64 -6.14 -3.35
C VAL A 41 -7.73 -4.89 -4.23
N ASP A 42 -7.43 -5.06 -5.51
CA ASP A 42 -7.73 -4.08 -6.56
C ASP A 42 -9.09 -4.44 -7.19
N ASP A 43 -10.17 -4.08 -6.50
CA ASP A 43 -11.56 -4.40 -6.89
C ASP A 43 -12.41 -3.13 -6.96
N GLY A 44 -12.03 -2.21 -7.85
CA GLY A 44 -12.83 -1.00 -8.16
C GLY A 44 -12.78 0.11 -7.11
N GLY A 45 -12.10 -0.10 -5.97
CA GLY A 45 -11.77 0.95 -5.01
C GLY A 45 -10.69 1.91 -5.52
N ASN A 46 -9.99 2.55 -4.60
CA ASN A 46 -8.91 3.49 -4.90
C ASN A 46 -7.51 2.86 -4.82
N LEU A 47 -7.41 1.53 -4.92
CA LEU A 47 -6.12 0.83 -4.99
C LEU A 47 -5.85 0.47 -6.45
N ARG A 48 -4.61 0.66 -6.91
CA ARG A 48 -4.15 0.28 -8.26
C ARG A 48 -2.91 -0.59 -8.11
N LEU A 49 -3.12 -1.90 -8.11
CA LEU A 49 -2.08 -2.89 -7.84
C LEU A 49 -1.73 -3.64 -9.13
N ASN A 50 -0.53 -4.23 -9.19
CA ASN A 50 -0.20 -5.19 -10.24
C ASN A 50 -0.86 -6.57 -9.95
N GLY A 51 -2.19 -6.58 -9.97
CA GLY A 51 -3.03 -7.67 -9.47
C GLY A 51 -3.13 -7.71 -7.95
N ASN A 52 -4.15 -8.43 -7.45
CA ASN A 52 -4.39 -8.64 -6.02
C ASN A 52 -3.13 -9.15 -5.32
N LEU A 53 -2.86 -8.61 -4.13
CA LEU A 53 -1.75 -9.04 -3.30
C LEU A 53 -2.27 -9.87 -2.14
N VAL A 54 -2.01 -11.18 -2.18
CA VAL A 54 -2.14 -12.05 -1.01
C VAL A 54 -0.87 -11.93 -0.19
N THR A 55 -0.98 -11.45 1.03
CA THR A 55 0.18 -11.23 1.91
C THR A 55 0.55 -12.49 2.69
N ALA A 56 1.79 -12.52 3.13
CA ALA A 56 2.29 -13.41 4.18
C ALA A 56 3.06 -12.57 5.20
N THR A 57 3.57 -13.21 6.25
CA THR A 57 4.47 -12.56 7.22
C THR A 57 5.63 -11.90 6.49
N ASN A 58 5.93 -10.64 6.83
CA ASN A 58 6.98 -9.83 6.22
C ASN A 58 6.79 -9.46 4.75
N THR A 59 5.63 -9.74 4.15
CA THR A 59 5.27 -9.10 2.87
C THR A 59 5.34 -7.58 3.05
N MET A 60 5.90 -6.90 2.06
CA MET A 60 5.96 -5.44 2.01
C MET A 60 5.27 -4.93 0.76
N LEU A 61 4.52 -3.84 0.91
CA LEU A 61 3.87 -3.13 -0.18
C LEU A 61 4.14 -1.63 0.00
N THR A 62 4.57 -0.98 -1.07
CA THR A 62 4.72 0.48 -1.11
C THR A 62 3.80 1.08 -2.16
N LEU A 63 3.03 2.07 -1.74
CA LEU A 63 2.04 2.78 -2.55
C LEU A 63 2.40 4.28 -2.60
N VAL A 64 1.98 4.95 -3.68
CA VAL A 64 1.98 6.40 -3.80
C VAL A 64 0.55 6.91 -4.01
N CYS A 65 0.16 7.96 -3.29
CA CYS A 65 -1.12 8.62 -3.51
C CYS A 65 -1.03 9.52 -4.75
N GLU A 66 -1.90 9.32 -5.73
CA GLU A 66 -1.99 10.11 -6.95
C GLU A 66 -2.95 11.30 -6.78
N ALA A 67 -2.94 12.22 -7.76
CA ALA A 67 -3.75 13.45 -7.73
C ALA A 67 -5.27 13.19 -7.72
N ASN A 68 -5.71 12.05 -8.26
CA ASN A 68 -7.11 11.63 -8.28
C ASN A 68 -7.55 10.92 -6.99
N GLY A 69 -6.65 10.75 -6.01
CA GLY A 69 -6.92 10.02 -4.77
C GLY A 69 -6.74 8.50 -4.86
N ASP A 70 -6.25 7.98 -5.98
CA ASP A 70 -5.84 6.58 -6.09
C ASP A 70 -4.50 6.34 -5.39
N TRP A 71 -4.34 5.16 -4.80
CA TRP A 71 -3.08 4.61 -4.33
C TRP A 71 -2.53 3.65 -5.36
N ARG A 72 -1.48 4.08 -6.05
CA ARG A 72 -0.78 3.24 -7.03
C ARG A 72 0.37 2.51 -6.38
N GLU A 73 0.47 1.23 -6.65
CA GLU A 73 1.63 0.46 -6.26
C GLU A 73 2.91 0.91 -7.00
N ILE A 74 3.99 1.06 -6.23
CA ILE A 74 5.32 1.36 -6.77
C ILE A 74 6.36 0.29 -6.45
N ALA A 75 6.12 -0.54 -5.44
CA ALA A 75 6.97 -1.69 -5.12
C ALA A 75 6.25 -2.71 -4.25
N ARG A 76 6.55 -4.00 -4.47
CA ARG A 76 6.18 -5.10 -3.56
C ARG A 76 7.37 -6.03 -3.32
N CYS A 77 7.40 -6.66 -2.16
CA CYS A 77 8.34 -7.73 -1.81
C CYS A 77 7.57 -8.83 -1.09
N GLN A 78 7.69 -10.06 -1.57
CA GLN A 78 7.10 -11.25 -0.99
C GLN A 78 8.23 -12.28 -0.83
N THR A 79 8.28 -12.92 0.33
CA THR A 79 9.18 -14.06 0.62
C THR A 79 8.50 -15.37 0.26
#